data_AF-A0A9R0NUW5-F1
#
_entry.id   AF-A0A9R0NUW5-F1
#
_cell.length_a   1.000
_cell.length_b   1.000
_cell.length_c   1.000
_cell.angle_alpha   90.00
_cell.angle_beta   90.00
_cell.angle_gamma   90.00
#
_symmetry.space_group_name_H-M   'P 1'
#
loop_
_entity.id
_entity.type
_entity.pdbx_description
1 polymer ?
#
loop_
_entity_poly.entity_id
_entity_poly.type
_entity_poly.pdbx_seq_one_letter_code
_entity_poly.pdbx_strand_id
1 'polypeptide(L)'
;MDGTGGVLANLILFAVVCLAPTVLFWCALRVPKVVGRLREKRARPQPESPPIERVAADLRRVHRLLVDYPSGTPAARRIGTRQAYDELLTVACRQVGVPHRLGELPEGMDREIERLRVEQSLRERGLAVP
;
A
#
# COMPACT_ATOMS: atom_id res chain seq x y z
N MET A 1 -38.23 32.02 42.33
CA MET A 1 -38.69 30.85 41.53
C MET A 1 -37.49 29.92 41.34
N ASP A 2 -36.91 29.47 42.46
CA ASP A 2 -35.48 29.08 42.50
C ASP A 2 -35.31 27.60 42.89
N GLY A 3 -36.41 26.89 43.13
CA GLY A 3 -36.40 25.48 43.54
C GLY A 3 -36.08 24.50 42.42
N THR A 4 -36.40 24.84 41.17
CA THR A 4 -36.24 23.91 40.02
C THR A 4 -34.76 23.65 39.70
N GLY A 5 -33.88 24.65 39.86
CA GLY A 5 -32.45 24.52 39.59
C GLY A 5 -31.74 23.58 40.58
N GLY A 6 -32.10 23.63 41.85
CA GLY A 6 -31.54 22.74 42.88
C GLY A 6 -31.98 21.28 42.71
N VAL A 7 -33.24 21.05 42.32
CA VAL A 7 -33.77 19.69 42.07
C VAL A 7 -33.11 19.06 40.84
N LEU A 8 -32.94 19.83 39.75
CA LEU A 8 -32.24 19.36 38.56
C LEU A 8 -30.77 19.01 38.85
N ALA A 9 -30.07 19.83 39.62
CA ALA A 9 -28.69 19.55 40.02
C ALA A 9 -28.58 18.25 40.83
N ASN A 10 -29.50 18.01 41.76
CA ASN A 10 -29.50 16.80 42.58
C ASN A 10 -29.86 15.54 41.78
N LEU A 11 -30.80 15.66 40.83
CA LEU A 11 -31.15 14.56 39.92
C LEU A 11 -29.98 14.19 39.00
N ILE A 12 -29.24 15.17 38.49
CA ILE A 12 -28.03 14.93 37.70
C ILE A 12 -26.97 14.23 38.56
N LEU A 13 -26.75 14.69 39.80
CA LEU A 13 -25.81 14.06 40.73
C LEU A 13 -26.17 12.59 40.99
N PHE A 14 -27.45 12.31 41.27
CA PHE A 14 -27.93 10.94 41.47
C PHE A 14 -27.79 10.07 40.22
N ALA A 15 -28.15 10.61 39.05
CA ALA A 15 -28.03 9.91 37.79
C ALA A 15 -26.56 9.57 37.50
N VAL A 16 -25.63 10.50 37.74
CA VAL A 16 -24.19 10.26 37.59
C VAL A 16 -23.71 9.18 38.55
N VAL A 17 -24.06 9.25 39.84
CA VAL A 17 -23.65 8.26 40.84
C VAL A 17 -24.17 6.86 40.53
N CYS A 18 -25.41 6.74 40.05
CA CYS A 18 -26.00 5.44 39.70
C CYS A 18 -25.48 4.87 38.37
N LEU A 19 -25.26 5.73 37.37
CA LEU A 19 -24.83 5.29 36.03
C LEU A 19 -23.32 5.10 35.95
N ALA A 20 -22.52 5.85 36.71
CA ALA A 20 -21.07 5.79 36.69
C ALA A 20 -20.50 4.37 36.90
N PRO A 21 -20.87 3.59 37.93
CA PRO A 21 -20.31 2.26 38.14
C PRO A 21 -20.69 1.30 37.01
N THR A 22 -21.91 1.42 36.47
CA THR A 22 -22.38 0.60 35.35
C THR A 22 -21.62 0.90 34.05
N VAL A 23 -21.43 2.20 33.75
CA VAL A 23 -20.68 2.64 32.57
C VAL A 23 -19.19 2.31 32.71
N LEU A 24 -18.59 2.52 33.89
CA LEU A 24 -17.20 2.16 34.18
C LEU A 24 -16.98 0.66 34.02
N PHE A 25 -17.86 -0.17 34.60
CA PHE A 25 -17.77 -1.63 34.50
C PHE A 25 -17.92 -2.11 33.05
N TRP A 26 -18.90 -1.55 32.33
CA TRP A 26 -19.10 -1.87 30.92
C TRP A 26 -17.91 -1.45 30.05
N CYS A 27 -17.36 -0.25 30.25
CA CYS A 27 -16.15 0.21 29.57
C CYS A 27 -14.95 -0.69 29.92
N ALA A 28 -14.73 -1.01 31.19
CA ALA A 28 -13.63 -1.88 31.62
C ALA A 28 -13.69 -3.26 30.96
N LEU A 29 -14.88 -3.81 30.74
CA LEU A 29 -15.05 -5.11 30.07
C LEU A 29 -14.93 -5.02 28.53
N ARG A 30 -15.34 -3.90 27.92
CA ARG A 30 -15.45 -3.78 26.45
C ARG A 30 -14.18 -3.19 25.81
N VAL A 31 -13.50 -2.27 26.48
CA VAL A 31 -12.25 -1.63 26.04
C VAL A 31 -11.16 -2.66 25.69
N PRO A 32 -10.83 -3.68 26.51
CA PRO A 32 -9.74 -4.61 26.19
C PRO A 32 -9.99 -5.41 24.92
N LYS A 33 -11.24 -5.80 24.62
CA LYS A 33 -11.59 -6.51 23.38
C LYS A 33 -11.49 -5.61 22.15
N VAL A 34 -11.91 -4.34 22.27
CA VAL A 34 -11.82 -3.36 21.17
C VAL A 34 -10.37 -2.98 20.91
N VAL A 35 -9.60 -2.70 21.97
CA VAL A 35 -8.17 -2.39 21.89
C VAL A 35 -7.39 -3.59 21.34
N GLY A 36 -7.70 -4.82 21.76
CA GLY A 36 -7.09 -6.04 21.22
C GLY A 36 -7.30 -6.17 19.72
N ARG A 37 -8.55 -6.03 19.24
CA ARG A 37 -8.86 -6.08 17.80
C ARG A 37 -8.19 -4.97 16.99
N LEU A 38 -8.10 -3.76 17.54
CA LEU A 38 -7.43 -2.64 16.87
C LEU A 38 -5.92 -2.83 16.83
N ARG A 39 -5.32 -3.33 17.91
CA ARG A 39 -3.88 -3.66 17.99
C ARG A 39 -3.54 -4.79 17.04
N GLU A 40 -4.34 -5.84 16.97
CA GLU A 40 -4.13 -6.96 16.05
C GLU A 40 -4.21 -6.51 14.59
N LYS A 41 -5.19 -5.65 14.23
CA LYS A 41 -5.25 -5.05 12.89
C LYS A 41 -4.04 -4.19 12.55
N ARG A 42 -3.49 -3.45 13.52
CA ARG A 42 -2.25 -2.67 13.34
C ARG A 42 -0.99 -3.53 13.34
N ALA A 43 -1.00 -4.63 14.07
CA ALA A 43 0.13 -5.55 14.20
C ALA A 43 0.18 -6.58 13.08
N ARG A 44 -0.87 -6.69 12.26
CA ARG A 44 -0.84 -7.50 11.04
C ARG A 44 0.30 -6.97 10.17
N PRO A 45 1.35 -7.77 9.91
CA PRO A 45 2.45 -7.34 9.07
C PRO A 45 1.86 -7.00 7.69
N GLN A 46 2.00 -5.74 7.31
CA GLN A 46 1.66 -5.31 5.97
C GLN A 46 2.74 -5.88 5.04
N PRO A 47 2.38 -6.49 3.91
CA PRO A 47 3.39 -7.03 2.99
C PRO A 47 4.37 -5.92 2.64
N GLU A 48 5.67 -6.15 2.83
CA GLU A 48 6.72 -5.14 2.56
C GLU A 48 6.77 -4.72 1.10
N SER A 49 6.16 -5.52 0.21
CA SER A 49 6.08 -5.25 -1.21
C SER A 49 4.65 -5.41 -1.74
N PRO A 50 4.28 -4.65 -2.79
CA PRO A 50 2.99 -4.83 -3.44
C PRO A 50 2.82 -6.27 -3.95
N PRO A 51 1.57 -6.78 -4.02
CA PRO A 51 1.30 -8.09 -4.61
C PRO A 51 1.88 -8.20 -6.02
N ILE A 52 2.46 -9.35 -6.36
CA ILE A 52 3.15 -9.57 -7.64
C ILE A 52 2.21 -9.35 -8.85
N GLU A 53 0.91 -9.63 -8.68
CA GLU A 53 -0.11 -9.42 -9.70
C GLU A 53 -0.31 -7.94 -10.02
N ARG A 54 -0.17 -7.07 -9.01
CA ARG A 54 -0.23 -5.62 -9.19
C ARG A 54 1.00 -5.14 -9.95
N VAL A 55 2.18 -5.64 -9.59
CA VAL A 55 3.43 -5.33 -10.31
C VAL A 55 3.32 -5.75 -11.79
N ALA A 56 2.82 -6.96 -12.07
CA ALA A 56 2.60 -7.43 -13.44
C ALA A 56 1.57 -6.57 -14.21
N ALA A 57 0.50 -6.15 -13.55
CA ALA A 57 -0.50 -5.25 -14.15
C ALA A 57 0.09 -3.87 -14.47
N ASP A 58 0.92 -3.34 -13.58
CA ASP A 58 1.59 -2.05 -13.77
C ASP A 58 2.63 -2.14 -14.89
N LEU A 59 3.39 -3.24 -14.99
CA LEU A 59 4.30 -3.50 -16.12
C LEU A 59 3.55 -3.48 -17.46
N ARG A 60 2.43 -4.19 -17.57
CA ARG A 60 1.59 -4.17 -18.79
C ARG A 60 1.01 -2.79 -19.09
N ARG A 61 0.67 -2.01 -18.05
CA ARG A 61 0.17 -0.64 -18.22
C ARG A 61 1.27 0.27 -18.75
N VAL A 62 2.45 0.26 -18.13
CA VAL A 62 3.57 1.13 -18.51
C VAL A 62 4.13 0.75 -19.88
N HIS A 63 4.21 -0.54 -20.20
CA HIS A 63 4.61 -0.99 -21.53
C HIS A 63 3.68 -0.46 -22.63
N ARG A 64 2.36 -0.53 -22.43
CA ARG A 64 1.40 0.07 -23.37
C ARG A 64 1.63 1.57 -23.55
N LEU A 65 1.89 2.31 -22.46
CA LEU A 65 2.24 3.73 -22.56
C LEU A 65 3.49 3.97 -23.39
N LEU A 66 4.51 3.10 -23.30
CA LEU A 66 5.72 3.21 -24.10
C LEU A 66 5.48 2.95 -25.59
N VAL A 67 4.67 1.94 -25.92
CA VAL A 67 4.35 1.55 -27.30
C VAL A 67 3.40 2.57 -27.96
N ASP A 68 2.42 3.08 -27.20
CA ASP A 68 1.33 3.91 -27.74
C ASP A 68 1.69 5.41 -27.79
N TYR A 69 2.95 5.79 -27.53
CA TYR A 69 3.32 7.21 -27.50
C TYR A 69 3.21 7.86 -28.89
N PRO A 70 2.38 8.92 -29.06
CA PRO A 70 2.25 9.60 -30.32
C PRO A 70 3.55 10.31 -30.74
N SER A 71 3.69 10.55 -32.04
CA SER A 71 4.71 11.42 -32.61
C SER A 71 4.59 12.82 -31.99
N GLY A 72 5.71 13.35 -31.48
CA GLY A 72 5.74 14.64 -30.77
C GLY A 72 5.68 14.54 -29.24
N THR A 73 5.58 13.33 -28.67
CA THR A 73 5.74 13.14 -27.22
C THR A 73 7.12 13.66 -26.76
N PRO A 74 7.21 14.51 -25.72
CA PRO A 74 8.48 15.01 -25.20
C PRO A 74 9.44 13.87 -24.83
N ALA A 75 10.72 14.02 -25.18
CA ALA A 75 11.75 13.03 -24.88
C ALA A 75 11.83 12.72 -23.38
N ALA A 76 11.73 13.75 -22.52
CA ALA A 76 11.71 13.59 -21.06
C ALA A 76 10.60 12.65 -20.57
N ARG A 77 9.42 12.70 -21.20
CA ARG A 77 8.29 11.83 -20.85
C ARG A 77 8.54 10.38 -21.25
N ARG A 78 9.14 10.16 -22.42
CA ARG A 78 9.56 8.82 -22.86
C ARG A 78 10.61 8.23 -21.93
N ILE A 79 11.62 9.02 -21.56
CA ILE A 79 12.70 8.62 -20.64
C ILE A 79 12.13 8.28 -19.26
N GLY A 80 11.31 9.16 -18.66
CA GLY A 80 10.72 8.90 -17.34
C GLY A 80 9.82 7.65 -17.33
N THR A 81 9.11 7.38 -18.42
CA THR A 81 8.29 6.15 -18.52
C THR A 81 9.16 4.91 -18.64
N ARG A 82 10.29 4.97 -19.36
CA ARG A 82 11.26 3.87 -19.43
C ARG A 82 11.91 3.59 -18.07
N GLN A 83 12.24 4.63 -17.33
CA GLN A 83 12.79 4.51 -15.96
C GLN A 83 11.77 3.85 -15.02
N ALA A 84 10.52 4.31 -15.04
CA ALA A 84 9.43 3.69 -14.27
C ALA A 84 9.24 2.21 -14.64
N TYR A 85 9.40 1.86 -15.91
CA TYR A 85 9.35 0.47 -16.37
C TYR A 85 10.50 -0.37 -15.79
N ASP A 86 11.74 0.15 -15.79
CA ASP A 86 12.91 -0.55 -15.24
C ASP A 86 12.85 -0.72 -13.71
N GLU A 87 12.27 0.26 -13.02
CA GLU A 87 11.97 0.16 -11.59
C GLU A 87 10.99 -0.97 -11.31
N LEU A 88 9.90 -1.06 -12.08
CA LEU A 88 8.93 -2.15 -11.95
C LEU A 88 9.54 -3.52 -12.25
N LEU A 89 10.43 -3.62 -13.25
CA LEU A 89 11.18 -4.85 -13.53
C LEU A 89 12.10 -5.22 -12.36
N THR A 90 12.74 -4.25 -11.72
CA THR A 90 13.57 -4.45 -10.53
C THR A 90 12.73 -4.97 -9.35
N VAL A 91 11.55 -4.42 -9.13
CA VAL A 91 10.61 -4.92 -8.10
C VAL A 91 10.21 -6.36 -8.40
N ALA A 92 9.82 -6.66 -9.64
CA ALA A 92 9.43 -8.01 -10.05
C ALA A 92 10.59 -9.01 -9.89
N CYS A 93 11.79 -8.65 -10.31
CA CYS A 93 12.99 -9.47 -10.15
C CYS A 93 13.26 -9.79 -8.69
N ARG A 94 13.16 -8.81 -7.80
CA ARG A 94 13.36 -9.02 -6.36
C ARG A 94 12.32 -9.97 -5.77
N GLN A 95 11.06 -9.87 -6.16
CA GLN A 95 9.99 -10.74 -5.66
C GLN A 95 10.10 -12.18 -6.15
N VAL A 96 10.58 -12.38 -7.39
CA VAL A 96 10.67 -13.69 -8.04
C VAL A 96 12.10 -14.28 -7.95
N GLY A 97 13.06 -13.53 -7.38
CA GLY A 97 14.46 -13.94 -7.21
C GLY A 97 15.27 -13.98 -8.50
N VAL A 98 14.99 -13.13 -9.49
CA VAL A 98 15.73 -13.06 -10.77
C VAL A 98 16.94 -12.13 -10.58
N PRO A 99 18.17 -12.56 -10.87
CA PRO A 99 19.32 -11.66 -10.88
C PRO A 99 19.24 -10.67 -12.05
N HIS A 100 19.59 -9.41 -11.82
CA HIS A 100 19.58 -8.37 -12.85
C HIS A 100 20.61 -7.27 -12.55
N ARG A 101 20.98 -6.52 -13.59
CA ARG A 101 21.92 -5.39 -13.57
C ARG A 101 21.31 -4.09 -14.12
N LEU A 102 19.98 -4.01 -14.19
CA LEU A 102 19.25 -2.85 -14.72
C LEU A 102 19.66 -1.51 -14.08
N GLY A 103 19.98 -1.50 -12.78
CA GLY A 103 20.46 -0.31 -12.07
C GLY A 103 21.97 -0.04 -12.20
N GLU A 104 22.74 -1.00 -12.69
CA GLU A 104 24.21 -0.93 -12.78
C GLU A 104 24.67 -0.48 -14.17
N LEU A 105 23.97 -0.92 -15.22
CA LEU A 105 24.30 -0.59 -16.60
C LEU A 105 23.89 0.84 -16.92
N PRO A 106 24.70 1.66 -17.63
CA PRO A 106 24.28 2.99 -18.06
C PRO A 106 23.12 2.92 -19.07
N GLU A 107 22.41 4.04 -19.25
CA GLU A 107 21.41 4.18 -20.33
C GLU A 107 22.06 3.92 -21.70
N GLY A 108 21.39 3.13 -22.53
CA GLY A 108 21.90 2.73 -23.85
C GLY A 108 21.60 1.27 -24.19
N MET A 109 22.30 0.75 -25.20
CA MET A 109 22.06 -0.58 -25.76
C MET A 109 22.21 -1.70 -24.73
N ASP A 110 23.23 -1.63 -23.86
CA ASP A 110 23.47 -2.68 -22.85
C ASP A 110 22.29 -2.81 -21.88
N ARG A 111 21.72 -1.69 -21.42
CA ARG A 111 20.54 -1.67 -20.55
C ARG A 111 19.29 -2.15 -21.30
N GLU A 112 19.16 -1.87 -22.59
CA GLU A 112 18.07 -2.40 -23.42
C GLU A 112 18.15 -3.92 -23.60
N ILE A 113 19.35 -4.47 -23.85
CA ILE A 113 19.58 -5.92 -23.92
C ILE A 113 19.28 -6.60 -22.57
N GLU A 114 19.79 -6.01 -21.49
CA GLU A 114 19.56 -6.50 -20.14
C GLU A 114 18.05 -6.52 -19.80
N ARG A 115 17.29 -5.51 -20.26
CA ARG A 115 15.82 -5.43 -20.12
C ARG A 115 15.12 -6.60 -20.80
N LEU A 116 15.44 -6.87 -22.06
CA LEU A 116 14.86 -8.01 -22.79
C LEU A 116 15.17 -9.34 -22.10
N ARG A 117 16.40 -9.51 -21.62
CA ARG A 117 16.82 -10.72 -20.90
C ARG A 117 16.12 -10.86 -19.53
N VAL A 118 15.87 -9.75 -18.81
CA VAL A 118 15.01 -9.76 -17.60
C VAL A 118 13.59 -10.20 -17.97
N GLU A 119 12.99 -9.59 -18.98
CA GLU A 119 11.61 -9.88 -19.38
C GLU A 119 11.43 -11.36 -19.69
N GLN A 120 12.34 -11.95 -20.47
CA GLN A 120 12.32 -13.40 -20.72
C GLN A 120 12.45 -14.21 -19.42
N SER A 121 13.40 -13.86 -18.55
CA SER A 121 13.61 -14.56 -17.27
C SER A 121 12.37 -14.50 -16.37
N LEU A 122 11.63 -13.39 -16.40
CA LEU A 122 10.37 -13.24 -15.67
C LEU A 122 9.23 -14.07 -16.30
N ARG A 123 9.14 -14.10 -17.64
CA ARG A 123 8.17 -14.95 -18.36
C ARG A 123 8.40 -16.44 -18.07
N GLU A 124 9.65 -16.89 -18.07
CA GLU A 124 10.03 -18.28 -17.72
C GLU A 124 9.60 -18.67 -16.31
N ARG A 125 9.48 -17.70 -15.39
CA ARG A 125 8.98 -17.90 -14.03
C ARG A 125 7.48 -17.69 -13.88
N GLY A 126 6.76 -17.58 -15.00
CA GLY A 126 5.30 -17.48 -15.05
C GLY A 126 4.74 -16.06 -14.87
N LEU A 127 5.59 -15.03 -14.83
CA LEU A 127 5.10 -13.66 -14.77
C LEU A 127 4.64 -13.22 -16.17
N ALA A 128 3.37 -12.81 -16.28
CA ALA A 128 2.81 -12.25 -17.52
C ALA A 128 3.29 -10.81 -17.75
N VAL A 129 4.55 -10.68 -18.14
CA VAL A 129 5.17 -9.45 -18.66
C VAL A 129 5.07 -9.39 -20.19
N PRO A 130 4.99 -8.18 -20.77
CA PRO A 130 4.97 -7.97 -22.21
C PRO A 130 6.09 -8.71 -22.90
#